data_AF-A0A1A3FVC2-F1
#
_entry.id   AF-A0A1A3FVC2-F1
#
_cell.length_a   1.000
_cell.length_b   1.000
_cell.length_c   1.000
_cell.angle_alpha   90.00
_cell.angle_beta   90.00
_cell.angle_gamma   90.00
#
_symmetry.space_group_name_H-M   'P 1'
#
loop_
_entity.id
_entity.type
_entity.pdbx_description
1 polymer ?
#
loop_
_entity_poly.entity_id
_entity_poly.type
_entity_poly.pdbx_seq_one_letter_code
_entity_poly.pdbx_strand_id
1 'polypeptide(L)'
;MVKQTLSEGEWYEVYDLLEFIASETPEYSESLLKGLNAILERNRAGYRIVAGEVVEITDEAELQSIRTAVAQGPVSPAREHMKKAVQLFADRDNPQYANSIKESISAVEAAARDASGKPSAILTAALDEIAKQKAASVHPALLKGWKAIYGFAGDSGGIRHADYEGSVQATPELAQYFLVTCSAMVNLLTTLQSKP
;
A
#
# COMPACT_ATOMS: atom_id res chain seq x y z
N MET A 1 3.08 -8.10 33.41
CA MET A 1 2.38 -7.56 32.24
C MET A 1 2.79 -8.29 30.96
N VAL A 2 3.97 -8.04 30.37
CA VAL A 2 4.37 -8.68 29.08
C VAL A 2 4.22 -10.21 29.06
N LYS A 3 4.75 -10.93 30.05
CA LYS A 3 4.61 -12.40 30.12
C LYS A 3 3.16 -12.88 30.21
N GLN A 4 2.31 -12.09 30.86
CA GLN A 4 0.90 -12.43 31.07
C GLN A 4 0.12 -12.20 29.77
N THR A 5 0.33 -11.07 29.09
CA THR A 5 -0.21 -10.80 27.74
C THR A 5 0.16 -11.91 26.76
N LEU A 6 1.40 -12.40 26.79
CA LEU A 6 1.85 -13.48 25.91
C LEU A 6 1.23 -14.87 26.21
N SER A 7 0.79 -15.11 27.45
CA SER A 7 0.30 -16.44 27.88
C SER A 7 -1.21 -16.52 28.03
N GLU A 8 -1.85 -15.42 28.39
CA GLU A 8 -3.24 -15.34 28.82
C GLU A 8 -4.02 -14.23 28.10
N GLY A 9 -3.33 -13.34 27.37
CA GLY A 9 -3.95 -12.25 26.63
C GLY A 9 -4.68 -12.74 25.39
N GLU A 10 -5.59 -11.91 24.88
CA GLU A 10 -6.22 -12.17 23.59
C GLU A 10 -5.16 -12.24 22.49
N TRP A 11 -5.41 -13.07 21.48
CA TRP A 11 -4.41 -13.35 20.44
C TRP A 11 -3.91 -12.09 19.72
N TYR A 12 -4.75 -11.05 19.64
CA TYR A 12 -4.41 -9.77 19.01
C TYR A 12 -3.46 -8.92 19.84
N GLU A 13 -3.48 -9.03 21.17
CA GLU A 13 -2.61 -8.26 22.07
C GLU A 13 -1.12 -8.58 21.85
N VAL A 14 -0.82 -9.81 21.39
CA VAL A 14 0.53 -10.20 20.99
C VAL A 14 0.99 -9.38 19.78
N TYR A 15 0.10 -9.14 18.82
CA TYR A 15 0.39 -8.34 17.65
C TYR A 15 0.51 -6.85 17.99
N ASP A 16 -0.36 -6.32 18.85
CA ASP A 16 -0.28 -4.93 19.33
C ASP A 16 1.05 -4.67 20.06
N LEU A 17 1.52 -5.64 20.84
CA LEU A 17 2.84 -5.58 21.46
C LEU A 17 3.97 -5.56 20.43
N LEU A 18 3.87 -6.36 19.37
CA LEU A 18 4.87 -6.37 18.29
C LEU A 18 4.89 -5.04 17.52
N GLU A 19 3.71 -4.46 17.28
CA GLU A 19 3.53 -3.14 16.67
C GLU A 19 4.16 -2.03 17.53
N PHE A 20 3.85 -2.01 18.83
CA PHE A 20 4.45 -1.08 19.80
C PHE A 20 5.98 -1.20 19.84
N ILE A 21 6.51 -2.43 19.87
CA ILE A 21 7.96 -2.64 19.84
C ILE A 21 8.57 -2.09 18.55
N ALA A 22 7.92 -2.35 17.41
CA ALA A 22 8.39 -1.89 16.10
C ALA A 22 8.38 -0.36 15.95
N SER A 23 7.39 0.33 16.52
CA SER A 23 7.28 1.79 16.47
C SER A 23 8.27 2.50 17.40
N GLU A 24 8.51 1.96 18.60
CA GLU A 24 9.38 2.56 19.62
C GLU A 24 10.87 2.26 19.45
N THR A 25 11.27 1.41 18.47
CA THR A 25 12.69 1.14 18.15
C THR A 25 13.09 1.48 16.71
N PRO A 26 13.01 2.77 16.28
CA PRO A 26 13.34 3.18 14.91
C PRO A 26 14.78 2.84 14.51
N GLU A 27 15.71 2.95 15.46
CA GLU A 27 17.15 2.78 15.26
C GLU A 27 17.54 1.34 14.90
N TYR A 28 16.72 0.35 15.28
CA TYR A 28 16.90 -1.08 14.98
C TYR A 28 15.84 -1.65 14.03
N SER A 29 14.96 -0.77 13.50
CA SER A 29 13.71 -1.14 12.87
C SER A 29 13.88 -2.19 11.76
N GLU A 30 14.84 -2.04 10.85
CA GLU A 30 14.98 -2.99 9.74
C GLU A 30 15.37 -4.42 10.20
N SER A 31 16.40 -4.57 11.03
CA SER A 31 16.84 -5.88 11.52
C SER A 31 15.82 -6.53 12.44
N LEU A 32 15.17 -5.71 13.28
CA LEU A 32 14.12 -6.16 14.19
C LEU A 32 12.89 -6.61 13.41
N LEU A 33 12.39 -5.80 12.48
CA LEU A 33 11.26 -6.15 11.62
C LEU A 33 11.54 -7.42 10.82
N LYS A 34 12.76 -7.59 10.29
CA LYS A 34 13.15 -8.83 9.60
C LYS A 34 13.06 -10.04 10.55
N GLY A 35 13.58 -9.92 11.77
CA GLY A 35 13.52 -10.98 12.78
C GLY A 35 12.10 -11.35 13.21
N LEU A 36 11.27 -10.34 13.50
CA LEU A 36 9.87 -10.53 13.88
C LEU A 36 9.06 -11.18 12.76
N ASN A 37 9.21 -10.69 11.52
CA ASN A 37 8.50 -11.28 10.37
C ASN A 37 8.93 -12.72 10.09
N ALA A 38 10.22 -13.04 10.22
CA ALA A 38 10.70 -14.43 10.07
C ALA A 38 10.08 -15.37 11.12
N ILE A 39 9.86 -14.89 12.34
CA ILE A 39 9.18 -15.66 13.39
C ILE A 39 7.69 -15.85 13.03
N LEU A 40 7.00 -14.78 12.61
CA LEU A 40 5.59 -14.85 12.21
C LEU A 40 5.39 -15.81 11.03
N GLU A 41 6.28 -15.76 10.03
CA GLU A 41 6.27 -16.65 8.87
C GLU A 41 6.52 -18.11 9.25
N ARG A 42 7.56 -18.39 10.06
CA ARG A 42 7.87 -19.74 10.54
C ARG A 42 6.69 -20.38 11.28
N ASN A 43 5.90 -19.56 11.98
CA ASN A 43 4.73 -20.01 12.73
C ASN A 43 3.42 -19.91 11.92
N ARG A 44 3.49 -19.60 10.61
CA ARG A 44 2.32 -19.47 9.71
C ARG A 44 1.26 -18.49 10.23
N ALA A 45 1.69 -17.44 10.92
CA ALA A 45 0.80 -16.37 11.33
C ALA A 45 0.20 -15.68 10.09
N GLY A 46 -1.09 -15.34 10.16
CA GLY A 46 -1.81 -14.57 9.13
C GLY A 46 -1.36 -13.11 9.01
N TYR A 47 -0.42 -12.69 9.86
CA TYR A 47 -0.06 -11.30 10.08
C TYR A 47 1.43 -11.07 9.88
N ARG A 48 1.78 -9.84 9.47
CA ARG A 48 3.16 -9.38 9.26
C ARG A 48 3.29 -7.92 9.63
N ILE A 49 4.51 -7.51 9.98
CA ILE A 49 4.80 -6.13 10.37
C ILE A 49 5.40 -5.39 9.18
N VAL A 50 4.72 -4.38 8.64
CA VAL A 50 5.13 -3.56 7.49
C VAL A 50 5.07 -2.08 7.89
N ALA A 51 6.15 -1.34 7.64
CA ALA A 51 6.26 0.08 8.03
C ALA A 51 6.01 0.37 9.52
N GLY A 52 6.18 -0.63 10.39
CA GLY A 52 5.90 -0.53 11.83
C GLY A 52 4.52 -1.04 12.23
N GLU A 53 3.62 -1.27 11.28
CA GLU A 53 2.21 -1.66 11.50
C GLU A 53 2.00 -3.15 11.25
N VAL A 54 1.10 -3.81 11.98
CA VAL A 54 0.69 -5.19 11.77
C VAL A 54 -0.43 -5.27 10.72
N VAL A 55 -0.18 -6.00 9.64
CA VAL A 55 -1.12 -6.20 8.53
C VAL A 55 -1.44 -7.68 8.33
N GLU A 56 -2.71 -7.99 8.03
CA GLU A 56 -3.15 -9.33 7.65
C GLU A 56 -2.81 -9.60 6.18
N ILE A 57 -1.63 -10.17 5.92
CA ILE A 57 -1.18 -10.54 4.59
C ILE A 57 -0.36 -11.84 4.71
N THR A 58 -0.85 -12.91 4.09
CA THR A 58 -0.23 -14.25 4.15
C THR A 58 0.74 -14.53 3.00
N ASP A 59 0.72 -13.71 1.95
CA ASP A 59 1.53 -13.88 0.74
C ASP A 59 2.78 -12.99 0.78
N GLU A 60 3.97 -13.61 0.71
CA GLU A 60 5.25 -12.92 0.82
C GLU A 60 5.55 -12.00 -0.40
N ALA A 61 5.00 -12.31 -1.58
CA ALA A 61 5.15 -11.43 -2.75
C ALA A 61 4.32 -10.15 -2.60
N GLU A 62 3.10 -10.26 -2.05
CA GLU A 62 2.26 -9.10 -1.73
C GLU A 62 2.96 -8.18 -0.72
N LEU A 63 3.47 -8.76 0.36
CA LEU A 63 4.21 -8.04 1.39
C LEU A 63 5.46 -7.36 0.85
N GLN A 64 6.24 -8.09 0.05
CA GLN A 64 7.46 -7.55 -0.52
C GLN A 64 7.16 -6.38 -1.46
N SER A 65 6.05 -6.43 -2.21
CA SER A 65 5.60 -5.33 -3.04
C SER A 65 5.27 -4.09 -2.21
N ILE A 66 4.52 -4.25 -1.12
CA ILE A 66 4.17 -3.13 -0.21
C ILE A 66 5.41 -2.57 0.45
N ARG A 67 6.28 -3.43 1.02
CA ARG A 67 7.56 -3.04 1.65
C ARG A 67 8.42 -2.22 0.70
N THR A 68 8.52 -2.66 -0.55
CA THR A 68 9.29 -1.94 -1.57
C THR A 68 8.68 -0.56 -1.79
N ALA A 69 7.35 -0.45 -1.96
CA ALA A 69 6.69 0.83 -2.22
C ALA A 69 6.79 1.83 -1.05
N VAL A 70 6.84 1.36 0.20
CA VAL A 70 6.98 2.21 1.40
C VAL A 70 8.43 2.57 1.75
N ALA A 71 9.42 1.92 1.13
CA ALA A 71 10.84 2.07 1.47
C ALA A 71 11.76 2.48 0.30
N GLN A 72 11.33 2.31 -0.94
CA GLN A 72 12.18 2.54 -2.12
C GLN A 72 12.46 4.03 -2.35
N GLY A 73 13.74 4.37 -2.51
CA GLY A 73 14.20 5.70 -2.91
C GLY A 73 14.09 6.78 -1.82
N PRO A 74 14.34 8.05 -2.19
CA PRO A 74 14.12 9.19 -1.30
C PRO A 74 12.66 9.29 -0.83
N VAL A 75 12.42 10.01 0.27
CA VAL A 75 11.05 10.35 0.69
C VAL A 75 10.35 11.09 -0.46
N SER A 76 9.20 10.57 -0.88
CA SER A 76 8.39 11.10 -1.98
C SER A 76 6.92 11.12 -1.58
N PRO A 77 6.08 11.92 -2.25
CA PRO A 77 4.64 11.91 -2.00
C PRO A 77 4.01 10.51 -2.17
N ALA A 78 4.48 9.74 -3.15
CA ALA A 78 4.01 8.36 -3.37
C ALA A 78 4.29 7.47 -2.16
N ARG A 79 5.49 7.57 -1.57
CA ARG A 79 5.89 6.81 -0.38
C ARG A 79 5.03 7.16 0.83
N GLU A 80 4.76 8.45 1.06
CA GLU A 80 3.95 8.90 2.19
C GLU A 80 2.49 8.45 2.04
N HIS A 81 1.91 8.53 0.85
CA HIS A 81 0.59 7.97 0.56
C HIS A 81 0.56 6.45 0.77
N MET A 82 1.59 5.70 0.36
CA MET A 82 1.65 4.25 0.62
C MET A 82 1.71 3.92 2.12
N LYS A 83 2.52 4.65 2.90
CA LYS A 83 2.54 4.46 4.37
C LYS A 83 1.18 4.76 4.97
N LYS A 84 0.53 5.85 4.55
CA LYS A 84 -0.78 6.22 5.06
C LYS A 84 -1.84 5.17 4.69
N ALA A 85 -1.78 4.62 3.49
CA ALA A 85 -2.65 3.55 3.05
C ALA A 85 -2.50 2.28 3.91
N VAL A 86 -1.27 1.91 4.27
CA VAL A 86 -0.97 0.79 5.19
C VAL A 86 -1.56 1.07 6.57
N GLN A 87 -1.33 2.26 7.14
CA GLN A 87 -1.87 2.64 8.45
C GLN A 87 -3.40 2.55 8.50
N LEU A 88 -4.07 3.08 7.47
CA LEU A 88 -5.54 3.07 7.38
C LEU A 88 -6.12 1.66 7.19
N PHE A 89 -5.34 0.75 6.62
CA PHE A 89 -5.70 -0.66 6.46
C PHE A 89 -5.46 -1.46 7.74
N ALA A 90 -4.37 -1.16 8.44
CA ALA A 90 -3.93 -1.86 9.64
C ALA A 90 -4.74 -1.51 10.89
N ASP A 91 -5.40 -0.33 10.94
CA ASP A 91 -6.23 0.10 12.07
C ASP A 91 -7.38 -0.90 12.33
N ARG A 92 -7.19 -1.78 13.32
CA ARG A 92 -8.12 -2.88 13.64
C ARG A 92 -9.33 -2.41 14.43
N ASP A 93 -9.16 -1.36 15.21
CA ASP A 93 -10.20 -0.78 16.07
C ASP A 93 -11.18 0.07 15.25
N ASN A 94 -10.68 0.73 14.21
CA ASN A 94 -11.47 1.57 13.32
C ASN A 94 -10.96 1.47 11.87
N PRO A 95 -11.18 0.34 11.18
CA PRO A 95 -10.64 0.13 9.85
C PRO A 95 -11.21 1.13 8.84
N GLN A 96 -10.33 1.89 8.20
CA GLN A 96 -10.70 2.92 7.23
C GLN A 96 -10.42 2.45 5.80
N TYR A 97 -10.97 1.29 5.41
CA TYR A 97 -10.74 0.66 4.11
C TYR A 97 -10.96 1.58 2.92
N ALA A 98 -12.04 2.39 2.93
CA ALA A 98 -12.30 3.35 1.86
C ALA A 98 -11.18 4.40 1.74
N ASN A 99 -10.63 4.85 2.87
CA ASN A 99 -9.54 5.81 2.88
C ASN A 99 -8.20 5.14 2.53
N SER A 100 -7.97 3.88 2.95
CA SER A 100 -6.80 3.10 2.52
C SER A 100 -6.75 2.97 0.99
N ILE A 101 -7.89 2.72 0.35
CA ILE A 101 -7.98 2.65 -1.11
C ILE A 101 -7.71 4.01 -1.76
N LYS A 102 -8.28 5.10 -1.22
CA LYS A 102 -8.02 6.46 -1.70
C LYS A 102 -6.53 6.79 -1.65
N GLU A 103 -5.87 6.51 -0.53
CA GLU A 103 -4.43 6.74 -0.35
C GLU A 103 -3.58 5.86 -1.25
N SER A 104 -3.95 4.58 -1.43
CA SER A 104 -3.27 3.67 -2.37
C SER A 104 -3.27 4.21 -3.80
N ILE A 105 -4.40 4.79 -4.23
CA ILE A 105 -4.52 5.40 -5.56
C ILE A 105 -3.76 6.71 -5.63
N SER A 106 -3.83 7.56 -4.60
CA SER A 106 -3.04 8.79 -4.53
C SER A 106 -1.53 8.52 -4.60
N ALA A 107 -1.06 7.39 -4.07
CA ALA A 107 0.33 6.97 -4.26
C ALA A 107 0.68 6.70 -5.72
N VAL A 108 -0.21 6.03 -6.47
CA VAL A 108 -0.05 5.79 -7.92
C VAL A 108 -0.07 7.10 -8.70
N GLU A 109 -0.97 8.03 -8.35
CA GLU A 109 -1.03 9.36 -8.96
C GLU A 109 0.29 10.13 -8.78
N ALA A 110 0.83 10.13 -7.56
CA ALA A 110 2.11 10.74 -7.25
C ALA A 110 3.26 10.09 -8.05
N ALA A 111 3.35 8.76 -8.04
CA ALA A 111 4.40 8.04 -8.76
C ALA A 111 4.33 8.28 -10.28
N ALA A 112 3.11 8.38 -10.84
CA ALA A 112 2.91 8.65 -12.26
C ALA A 112 3.30 10.09 -12.64
N ARG A 113 3.02 11.08 -11.78
CA ARG A 113 3.47 12.47 -11.97
C ARG A 113 4.99 12.56 -11.99
N ASP A 114 5.65 11.88 -11.07
CA ASP A 114 7.11 11.82 -11.00
C ASP A 114 7.68 11.13 -12.26
N ALA A 115 7.15 9.97 -12.63
CA ALA A 115 7.62 9.21 -13.81
C ALA A 115 7.37 9.92 -15.15
N SER A 116 6.30 10.72 -15.26
CA SER A 116 6.00 11.52 -16.46
C SER A 116 6.74 12.85 -16.52
N GLY A 117 7.28 13.33 -15.40
CA GLY A 117 7.80 14.70 -15.28
C GLY A 117 6.70 15.77 -15.36
N LYS A 118 5.45 15.42 -15.04
CA LYS A 118 4.28 16.32 -15.10
C LYS A 118 3.65 16.47 -13.70
N PRO A 119 4.13 17.41 -12.86
CA PRO A 119 3.76 17.50 -11.44
C PRO A 119 2.26 17.78 -11.20
N SER A 120 1.56 18.37 -12.16
CA SER A 120 0.13 18.70 -12.03
C SER A 120 -0.80 17.82 -12.88
N ALA A 121 -0.27 16.77 -13.52
CA ALA A 121 -1.10 15.91 -14.37
C ALA A 121 -2.07 15.07 -13.53
N ILE A 122 -3.30 14.91 -14.04
CA ILE A 122 -4.17 13.82 -13.61
C ILE A 122 -3.59 12.49 -14.08
N LEU A 123 -3.93 11.40 -13.38
CA LEU A 123 -3.34 10.08 -13.64
C LEU A 123 -3.40 9.67 -15.11
N THR A 124 -4.56 9.84 -15.76
CA THR A 124 -4.75 9.45 -17.16
C THR A 124 -3.78 10.17 -18.10
N ALA A 125 -3.57 11.48 -17.88
CA ALA A 125 -2.64 12.30 -18.65
C ALA A 125 -1.17 11.97 -18.35
N ALA A 126 -0.84 11.68 -17.08
CA ALA A 126 0.51 11.26 -16.69
C ALA A 126 0.88 9.91 -17.34
N LEU A 127 -0.06 8.96 -17.36
CA LEU A 127 0.15 7.66 -18.00
C LEU A 127 0.29 7.77 -19.53
N ASP A 128 -0.46 8.66 -20.18
CA ASP A 128 -0.29 8.95 -21.61
C ASP A 128 1.09 9.52 -21.93
N GLU A 129 1.60 10.39 -21.06
CA GLU A 129 2.93 10.96 -21.20
C GLU A 129 4.03 9.89 -21.03
N ILE A 130 3.89 9.02 -20.03
CA ILE A 130 4.80 7.87 -19.83
C ILE A 130 4.80 6.96 -21.05
N ALA A 131 3.62 6.65 -21.61
CA ALA A 131 3.51 5.82 -22.81
C ALA A 131 4.19 6.46 -24.04
N LYS A 132 4.18 7.80 -24.17
CA LYS A 132 4.93 8.49 -25.23
C LYS A 132 6.43 8.43 -25.02
N GLN A 133 6.90 8.69 -23.80
CA GLN A 133 8.33 8.71 -23.46
C GLN A 133 8.96 7.31 -23.44
N LYS A 134 8.16 6.29 -23.11
CA LYS A 134 8.58 4.89 -22.88
C LYS A 134 7.73 3.92 -23.72
N ALA A 135 7.53 4.23 -25.00
CA ALA A 135 6.62 3.50 -25.90
C ALA A 135 6.90 1.98 -26.00
N ALA A 136 8.14 1.55 -25.78
CA ALA A 136 8.52 0.13 -25.76
C ALA A 136 8.25 -0.58 -24.42
N SER A 137 7.97 0.17 -23.35
CA SER A 137 7.85 -0.35 -21.98
C SER A 137 6.41 -0.54 -21.51
N VAL A 138 5.44 0.14 -22.12
CA VAL A 138 4.02 0.05 -21.71
C VAL A 138 3.12 -0.18 -22.93
N HIS A 139 2.54 -1.37 -23.01
CA HIS A 139 1.62 -1.73 -24.10
C HIS A 139 0.29 -0.94 -24.00
N PRO A 140 -0.29 -0.46 -25.12
CA PRO A 140 -1.53 0.34 -25.09
C PRO A 140 -2.72 -0.34 -24.39
N ALA A 141 -2.83 -1.67 -24.49
CA ALA A 141 -3.89 -2.42 -23.81
C ALA A 141 -3.74 -2.36 -22.27
N LEU A 142 -2.51 -2.41 -21.76
CA LEU A 142 -2.24 -2.28 -20.32
C LEU A 142 -2.62 -0.88 -19.84
N LEU A 143 -2.22 0.15 -20.60
CA LEU A 143 -2.57 1.55 -20.34
C LEU A 143 -4.09 1.74 -20.25
N LYS A 144 -4.85 1.14 -21.18
CA LYS A 144 -6.31 1.17 -21.15
C LYS A 144 -6.88 0.50 -19.89
N GLY A 145 -6.30 -0.63 -19.48
CA GLY A 145 -6.68 -1.34 -18.24
C GLY A 145 -6.48 -0.48 -17.00
N TRP A 146 -5.31 0.14 -16.83
CA TRP A 146 -5.05 1.04 -15.71
C TRP A 146 -6.04 2.20 -15.67
N LYS A 147 -6.28 2.86 -16.80
CA LYS A 147 -7.25 3.97 -16.86
C LYS A 147 -8.66 3.55 -16.42
N ALA A 148 -9.09 2.34 -16.77
CA ALA A 148 -10.38 1.81 -16.33
C ALA A 148 -10.41 1.52 -14.82
N ILE A 149 -9.38 0.85 -14.29
CA ILE A 149 -9.28 0.51 -12.85
C ILE A 149 -9.25 1.76 -11.97
N TYR A 150 -8.50 2.80 -12.36
CA TYR A 150 -8.44 4.03 -11.57
C TYR A 150 -9.61 4.98 -11.84
N GLY A 151 -10.26 4.86 -12.99
CA GLY A 151 -11.56 5.47 -13.24
C GLY A 151 -12.63 4.98 -12.27
N PHE A 152 -12.63 3.67 -11.95
CA PHE A 152 -13.55 3.07 -10.97
C PHE A 152 -13.49 3.73 -9.58
N ALA A 153 -12.35 4.25 -9.16
CA ALA A 153 -12.25 4.92 -7.85
C ALA A 153 -12.68 6.39 -7.85
N GLY A 154 -12.70 7.03 -9.03
CA GLY A 154 -13.05 8.44 -9.20
C GLY A 154 -14.49 8.71 -9.64
N ASP A 155 -15.22 7.69 -10.10
CA ASP A 155 -16.56 7.82 -10.65
C ASP A 155 -17.65 7.85 -9.56
N SER A 156 -18.83 8.36 -9.91
CA SER A 156 -19.97 8.60 -8.98
C SER A 156 -20.55 7.34 -8.31
N GLY A 157 -20.16 6.14 -8.77
CA GLY A 157 -20.47 4.84 -8.14
C GLY A 157 -19.26 4.12 -7.51
N GLY A 158 -18.11 4.79 -7.45
CA GLY A 158 -16.86 4.27 -6.90
C GLY A 158 -16.68 4.50 -5.41
N ILE A 159 -15.49 4.18 -4.92
CA ILE A 159 -15.15 4.20 -3.47
C ILE A 159 -15.14 5.62 -2.87
N ARG A 160 -15.04 6.66 -3.70
CA ARG A 160 -15.15 8.06 -3.25
C ARG A 160 -16.56 8.48 -2.85
N HIS A 161 -17.59 7.73 -3.22
CA HIS A 161 -19.01 8.03 -2.99
C HIS A 161 -19.76 6.88 -2.29
N ALA A 162 -19.06 6.14 -1.41
CA ALA A 162 -19.55 4.94 -0.71
C ALA A 162 -20.80 5.15 0.19
N ASP A 163 -21.33 6.37 0.29
CA ASP A 163 -22.52 6.71 1.07
C ASP A 163 -23.83 6.67 0.24
N TYR A 164 -23.76 6.29 -1.05
CA TYR A 164 -24.93 6.16 -1.93
C TYR A 164 -25.37 4.71 -2.15
N GLU A 165 -26.68 4.52 -2.25
CA GLU A 165 -27.34 3.26 -2.59
C GLU A 165 -26.87 2.79 -3.98
N GLY A 166 -26.20 1.63 -4.07
CA GLY A 166 -25.64 1.08 -5.30
C GLY A 166 -24.12 1.27 -5.50
N SER A 167 -23.42 1.91 -4.56
CA SER A 167 -21.96 2.01 -4.58
C SER A 167 -21.26 0.69 -4.20
N VAL A 168 -20.02 0.49 -4.68
CA VAL A 168 -19.20 -0.65 -4.25
C VAL A 168 -18.67 -0.39 -2.85
N GLN A 169 -19.02 -1.26 -1.91
CA GLN A 169 -18.54 -1.20 -0.53
C GLN A 169 -17.03 -1.47 -0.47
N ALA A 170 -16.33 -0.65 0.32
CA ALA A 170 -14.91 -0.86 0.61
C ALA A 170 -14.72 -1.99 1.63
N THR A 171 -14.74 -3.24 1.16
CA THR A 171 -14.47 -4.41 2.01
C THR A 171 -12.98 -4.54 2.32
N PRO A 172 -12.58 -5.31 3.35
CA PRO A 172 -11.17 -5.60 3.64
C PRO A 172 -10.45 -6.19 2.42
N GLU A 173 -11.08 -7.12 1.70
CA GLU A 173 -10.48 -7.80 0.54
C GLU A 173 -10.27 -6.82 -0.62
N LEU A 174 -11.22 -5.91 -0.83
CA LEU A 174 -11.08 -4.87 -1.85
C LEU A 174 -9.97 -3.87 -1.48
N ALA A 175 -9.87 -3.52 -0.19
CA ALA A 175 -8.78 -2.65 0.29
C ALA A 175 -7.41 -3.31 0.17
N GLN A 176 -7.29 -4.59 0.52
CA GLN A 176 -6.07 -5.37 0.31
C GLN A 176 -5.70 -5.43 -1.17
N TYR A 177 -6.67 -5.72 -2.04
CA TYR A 177 -6.45 -5.73 -3.49
C TYR A 177 -5.86 -4.42 -3.98
N PHE A 178 -6.43 -3.27 -3.60
CA PHE A 178 -5.90 -1.97 -4.01
C PHE A 178 -4.55 -1.67 -3.37
N LEU A 179 -4.34 -1.99 -2.10
CA LEU A 179 -3.06 -1.79 -1.43
C LEU A 179 -1.93 -2.54 -2.14
N VAL A 180 -2.15 -3.82 -2.45
CA VAL A 180 -1.18 -4.69 -3.13
C VAL A 180 -0.97 -4.23 -4.57
N THR A 181 -2.03 -4.07 -5.36
CA THR A 181 -1.89 -3.73 -6.79
C THR A 181 -1.33 -2.31 -6.99
N CYS A 182 -1.70 -1.35 -6.15
CA CYS A 182 -1.13 -0.01 -6.19
C CYS A 182 0.34 -0.03 -5.78
N SER A 183 0.74 -0.82 -4.76
CA SER A 183 2.16 -0.96 -4.41
C SER A 183 2.99 -1.48 -5.58
N ALA A 184 2.49 -2.49 -6.29
CA ALA A 184 3.17 -3.06 -7.45
C ALA A 184 3.30 -2.03 -8.59
N MET A 185 2.25 -1.23 -8.80
CA MET A 185 2.26 -0.18 -9.80
C MET A 185 3.19 0.98 -9.42
N VAL A 186 3.22 1.40 -8.15
CA VAL A 186 4.16 2.40 -7.64
C VAL A 186 5.61 1.95 -7.86
N ASN A 187 5.91 0.68 -7.53
CA ASN A 187 7.22 0.10 -7.76
C ASN A 187 7.60 0.15 -9.25
N LEU A 188 6.70 -0.29 -10.14
CA LEU A 188 6.90 -0.23 -11.59
C LEU A 188 7.14 1.21 -12.08
N LEU A 189 6.27 2.15 -11.71
CA LEU A 189 6.37 3.56 -12.13
C LEU A 189 7.69 4.18 -11.65
N THR A 190 8.14 3.84 -10.45
CA THR A 190 9.43 4.28 -9.92
C THR A 190 10.60 3.78 -10.77
N THR A 191 10.54 2.56 -11.31
CA THR A 191 11.57 2.09 -12.27
C THR A 191 11.54 2.80 -13.62
N LEU A 192 10.40 3.39 -13.99
CA LEU A 192 10.22 4.13 -15.24
C LEU A 192 10.64 5.61 -15.12
N GLN A 193 10.86 6.12 -13.91
CA GLN A 193 11.40 7.45 -13.68
C GLN A 193 12.72 7.61 -14.44
N SER A 194 12.80 8.68 -15.24
CA SER A 194 14.04 9.03 -15.92
C SER A 194 15.09 9.38 -14.85
N LYS A 195 16.19 8.63 -14.82
CA LYS A 195 17.33 9.01 -13.97
C LYS A 195 17.83 10.39 -14.39
N PRO A 196 18.19 11.27 -13.44
CA PRO A 196 18.78 12.56 -13.74
C PRO A 196 20.06 12.44 -14.57
#